data_AF-A0A3B9T9H6-F1
#
_entry.id   AF-A0A3B9T9H6-F1
#
_cell.length_a   1.000
_cell.length_b   1.000
_cell.length_c   1.000
_cell.angle_alpha   90.00
_cell.angle_beta   90.00
_cell.angle_gamma   90.00
#
_symmetry.space_group_name_H-M   'P 1'
#
loop_
_entity.id
_entity.type
_entity.pdbx_description
1 polymer ?
#
loop_
_entity_poly.entity_id
_entity_poly.type
_entity_poly.pdbx_seq_one_letter_code
_entity_poly.pdbx_strand_id
1 'polypeptide(L)'
;MNFDLIILSLSMLWALYHTIKNKQLFGGLIVLGLSLGIVFAFLRIGNSAQTGVVIFLLAATTALVYALFWQKFRWAKQIILVLIIFPILLYWLFKLNHLPGTEWLRFGLFIPFIAVSYGLIRHVNLKNEWGFIVILLAEAFTLFYPTLI
;
A
#
# COMPACT_ATOMS: atom_id res chain seq x y z
N MET A 1 -11.71 2.10 -14.17
CA MET A 1 -10.45 2.04 -14.97
C MET A 1 -9.76 3.40 -15.08
N ASN A 2 -10.36 4.43 -15.68
CA ASN A 2 -9.70 5.75 -15.80
C ASN A 2 -9.53 6.44 -14.43
N PHE A 3 -10.52 6.32 -13.55
CA PHE A 3 -10.48 6.92 -12.22
C PHE A 3 -9.39 6.30 -11.32
N ASP A 4 -9.26 4.96 -11.35
CA ASP A 4 -8.26 4.21 -10.58
C ASP A 4 -6.84 4.66 -10.93
N LEU A 5 -6.57 4.80 -12.22
CA LEU A 5 -5.28 5.22 -12.75
C LEU A 5 -4.94 6.64 -12.28
N ILE A 6 -5.91 7.56 -12.28
CA ILE A 6 -5.71 8.94 -11.81
C ILE A 6 -5.35 8.93 -10.33
N ILE A 7 -6.11 8.22 -9.49
CA ILE A 7 -5.87 8.15 -8.05
C ILE A 7 -4.48 7.59 -7.76
N LEU A 8 -4.14 6.45 -8.37
CA LEU A 8 -2.85 5.80 -8.15
C LEU A 8 -1.69 6.66 -8.67
N SER A 9 -1.83 7.30 -9.83
CA SER A 9 -0.80 8.20 -10.38
C SER A 9 -0.54 9.40 -9.48
N LEU A 10 -1.60 10.05 -8.98
CA LEU A 10 -1.47 11.15 -8.03
C LEU A 10 -0.81 10.70 -6.71
N SER A 11 -1.20 9.52 -6.21
CA SER A 11 -0.61 8.94 -5.00
C SER A 11 0.89 8.66 -5.17
N MET A 12 1.30 8.12 -6.33
CA MET A 12 2.70 7.86 -6.65
C MET A 12 3.51 9.15 -6.75
N LEU A 13 3.01 10.16 -7.47
CA LEU A 13 3.72 11.44 -7.61
C LEU A 13 3.93 12.11 -6.26
N TRP A 14 2.90 12.10 -5.41
CA TRP A 14 3.00 12.62 -4.06
C TRP A 14 3.99 11.81 -3.20
N ALA A 15 3.94 10.49 -3.28
CA ALA A 15 4.84 9.60 -2.53
C ALA A 15 6.31 9.76 -2.93
N LEU A 16 6.58 9.94 -4.23
CA LEU A 16 7.92 10.21 -4.75
C LEU A 16 8.43 11.58 -4.27
N TYR A 17 7.61 12.63 -4.39
CA TYR A 17 7.94 13.95 -3.86
C TYR A 17 8.25 13.89 -2.36
N HIS A 18 7.41 13.20 -1.59
CA HIS A 18 7.59 13.10 -0.15
C HIS A 18 8.86 12.33 0.24
N THR A 19 9.13 11.23 -0.45
CA THR A 19 10.35 10.43 -0.27
C THR A 19 11.60 11.25 -0.47
N ILE A 20 11.67 12.02 -1.58
CA ILE A 20 12.81 12.88 -1.91
C ILE A 20 13.02 13.92 -0.79
N LYS A 21 11.94 14.52 -0.28
CA LYS A 21 12.01 15.51 0.79
C LYS A 21 12.52 14.95 2.12
N ASN A 22 12.15 13.71 2.47
CA ASN A 22 12.49 13.10 3.76
C ASN A 22 13.87 12.42 3.81
N LYS A 23 14.52 12.20 2.67
CA LYS A 23 15.85 11.57 2.56
C LYS A 23 15.99 10.19 3.24
N GLN A 24 14.89 9.49 3.50
CA GLN A 24 14.95 8.13 4.03
C GLN A 24 15.12 7.13 2.89
N LEU A 25 16.32 6.52 2.83
CA LEU A 25 16.66 5.54 1.79
C LEU A 25 15.73 4.33 1.79
N PHE A 26 15.45 3.75 2.97
CA PHE A 26 14.67 2.52 3.05
C PHE A 26 13.20 2.73 2.67
N GLY A 27 12.56 3.78 3.20
CA GLY A 27 11.21 4.16 2.78
C GLY A 27 11.14 4.48 1.29
N GLY A 28 12.20 5.07 0.74
CA GLY A 28 12.28 5.35 -0.69
C GLY A 28 12.36 4.11 -1.57
N LEU A 29 13.11 3.08 -1.16
CA LEU A 29 13.13 1.80 -1.88
C LEU A 29 11.74 1.15 -1.93
N ILE A 30 10.99 1.19 -0.82
CA ILE A 30 9.61 0.68 -0.78
C ILE A 30 8.73 1.49 -1.75
N VAL A 31 8.78 2.82 -1.70
CA VAL A 31 7.97 3.69 -2.56
C VAL A 31 8.28 3.46 -4.04
N LEU A 32 9.56 3.30 -4.40
CA LEU A 32 9.96 2.98 -5.76
C LEU A 32 9.42 1.61 -6.19
N GLY A 33 9.53 0.58 -5.35
CA GLY A 33 9.01 -0.75 -5.63
C GLY A 33 7.50 -0.75 -5.85
N LEU A 34 6.74 -0.09 -4.97
CA LEU A 34 5.29 0.05 -5.11
C LEU A 34 4.91 0.80 -6.39
N SER A 35 5.61 1.90 -6.68
CA SER A 35 5.35 2.73 -7.87
C SER A 35 5.65 1.96 -9.15
N LEU A 36 6.78 1.24 -9.21
CA LEU A 36 7.12 0.39 -10.34
C LEU A 36 6.07 -0.72 -10.52
N GLY A 37 5.64 -1.37 -9.44
CA GLY A 37 4.60 -2.38 -9.48
C GLY A 37 3.29 -1.86 -10.11
N ILE A 38 2.85 -0.67 -9.70
CA ILE A 38 1.68 0.02 -10.29
C ILE A 38 1.91 0.30 -11.77
N VAL A 39 3.04 0.93 -12.13
CA VAL A 39 3.34 1.28 -13.53
C VAL A 39 3.32 0.04 -14.43
N PHE A 40 3.97 -1.05 -14.01
CA PHE A 40 3.96 -2.31 -14.76
C PHE A 40 2.57 -2.96 -14.82
N ALA A 41 1.80 -2.91 -13.73
CA ALA A 41 0.44 -3.45 -13.70
C ALA A 41 -0.51 -2.70 -14.65
N PHE A 42 -0.36 -1.38 -14.77
CA PHE A 42 -1.24 -0.53 -15.58
C PHE A 42 -0.83 -0.40 -17.04
N LEU A 43 0.46 -0.31 -17.35
CA LEU A 43 0.91 -0.12 -18.73
C LEU A 43 0.68 -1.35 -19.61
N ARG A 44 0.42 -2.54 -19.04
CA ARG A 44 0.12 -3.79 -19.75
C ARG A 44 1.04 -4.05 -20.95
N ILE A 45 2.31 -3.67 -20.84
CA ILE A 45 3.34 -3.94 -21.85
C ILE A 45 3.56 -5.46 -21.88
N GLY A 46 2.88 -6.18 -22.77
CA GLY A 46 2.88 -7.65 -22.82
C GLY A 46 2.16 -8.31 -21.63
N ASN A 47 2.67 -9.46 -21.15
CA ASN A 47 2.14 -10.18 -19.97
C ASN A 47 2.47 -9.50 -18.62
N SER A 48 2.84 -8.22 -18.63
CA SER A 48 3.39 -7.47 -17.49
C SER A 48 2.40 -7.18 -16.37
N ALA A 49 1.09 -7.36 -16.57
CA ALA A 49 0.11 -7.09 -15.53
C ALA A 49 0.35 -7.95 -14.27
N GLN A 50 0.59 -9.25 -14.45
CA GLN A 50 0.90 -10.15 -13.34
C GLN A 50 2.27 -9.82 -12.74
N THR A 51 3.26 -9.51 -13.57
CA THR A 51 4.60 -9.10 -13.11
C THR A 51 4.54 -7.85 -12.23
N GLY A 52 3.74 -6.84 -12.62
CA GLY A 52 3.54 -5.62 -11.85
C GLY A 52 2.92 -5.89 -10.47
N VAL A 53 1.90 -6.76 -10.42
CA VAL A 53 1.29 -7.18 -9.14
C VAL A 53 2.31 -7.91 -8.26
N VAL A 54 3.15 -8.78 -8.82
CA VAL A 54 4.20 -9.47 -8.05
C VAL A 54 5.23 -8.49 -7.50
N ILE A 55 5.68 -7.53 -8.32
CA ILE A 55 6.61 -6.47 -7.87
C ILE A 55 5.98 -5.65 -6.73
N PHE A 56 4.71 -5.26 -6.90
CA PHE A 56 3.96 -4.54 -5.87
C PHE A 56 3.88 -5.33 -4.56
N LEU A 57 3.55 -6.63 -4.64
CA LEU A 57 3.46 -7.51 -3.48
C LEU A 57 4.79 -7.71 -2.77
N LEU A 58 5.90 -7.84 -3.51
CA LEU A 58 7.24 -7.92 -2.92
C LEU A 58 7.61 -6.62 -2.19
N ALA A 59 7.29 -5.46 -2.77
CA ALA A 59 7.52 -4.17 -2.13
C ALA A 59 6.64 -3.98 -0.88
N ALA A 60 5.37 -4.35 -0.94
CA ALA A 60 4.45 -4.31 0.19
C ALA A 60 4.86 -5.30 1.30
N THR A 61 5.35 -6.49 0.95
CA THR A 61 5.90 -7.47 1.89
C THR A 61 7.16 -6.92 2.56
N THR A 62 8.04 -6.29 1.80
CA THR A 62 9.21 -5.60 2.34
C THR A 62 8.81 -4.48 3.31
N ALA A 63 7.75 -3.73 2.99
CA ALA A 63 7.18 -2.74 3.89
C ALA A 63 6.62 -3.36 5.19
N LEU A 64 6.00 -4.54 5.11
CA LEU A 64 5.51 -5.26 6.28
C LEU A 64 6.65 -5.75 7.17
N VAL A 65 7.69 -6.35 6.58
CA VAL A 65 8.90 -6.77 7.29
C VAL A 65 9.57 -5.55 7.96
N TYR A 66 9.65 -4.43 7.24
CA TYR A 66 10.13 -3.17 7.80
C TYR A 66 9.28 -2.70 9.00
N ALA A 67 7.97 -2.76 8.90
CA ALA A 67 7.08 -2.38 10.00
C ALA A 67 7.27 -3.27 11.25
N LEU A 68 7.48 -4.57 11.07
CA LEU A 68 7.59 -5.55 12.17
C LEU A 68 8.98 -5.55 12.82
N PHE A 69 10.04 -5.51 12.04
CA PHE A 69 11.40 -5.76 12.53
C PHE A 69 12.23 -4.50 12.78
N TRP A 70 11.74 -3.32 12.40
CA TRP A 70 12.47 -2.08 12.66
C TRP A 70 12.41 -1.67 14.13
N GLN A 71 13.49 -1.98 14.86
CA GLN A 71 13.60 -1.81 16.33
C GLN A 71 13.37 -0.38 16.83
N LYS A 72 13.54 0.65 15.98
CA LYS A 72 13.34 2.05 16.38
C LYS A 72 11.86 2.45 16.45
N PHE A 73 10.94 1.59 16.02
CA PHE A 73 9.52 1.91 16.06
C PHE A 73 8.91 1.64 17.42
N ARG A 74 8.12 2.61 17.90
CA ARG A 74 7.21 2.37 19.03
C ARG A 74 6.14 1.36 18.59
N TRP A 75 5.71 0.51 19.51
CA TRP A 75 4.65 -0.48 19.29
C TRP A 75 3.41 0.07 18.57
N ALA A 76 2.92 1.24 18.98
CA ALA A 76 1.77 1.88 18.33
C ALA A 76 1.99 2.12 16.83
N LYS A 77 3.19 2.54 16.43
CA LYS A 77 3.56 2.75 15.03
C LYS A 77 3.61 1.44 14.25
N GLN A 78 4.19 0.40 14.84
CA GLN A 78 4.25 -0.92 14.22
C GLN A 78 2.85 -1.47 13.95
N ILE A 79 1.96 -1.40 14.95
CA ILE A 79 0.57 -1.86 14.83
C ILE A 79 -0.15 -1.12 13.71
N ILE A 80 -0.05 0.21 13.65
CA ILE A 80 -0.71 0.99 12.59
C ILE A 80 -0.19 0.61 11.21
N LEU A 81 1.12 0.49 11.03
CA LEU A 81 1.70 0.10 9.74
C LEU A 81 1.26 -1.31 9.33
N VAL A 82 1.24 -2.26 10.27
CA VAL A 82 0.76 -3.63 10.01
C VAL A 82 -0.72 -3.61 9.61
N LEU A 83 -1.57 -2.86 10.30
CA LEU A 83 -2.99 -2.73 9.98
C LEU A 83 -3.24 -2.06 8.61
N ILE A 84 -2.32 -1.24 8.12
CA ILE A 84 -2.39 -0.67 6.77
C ILE A 84 -1.96 -1.70 5.72
N ILE A 85 -0.82 -2.37 5.93
CA ILE A 85 -0.18 -3.19 4.90
C ILE A 85 -0.82 -4.58 4.78
N PHE A 86 -1.10 -5.22 5.92
CA PHE A 86 -1.50 -6.61 5.98
C PHE A 86 -2.82 -6.92 5.25
N PRO A 87 -3.90 -6.13 5.39
CA PRO A 87 -5.15 -6.39 4.68
C PRO A 87 -5.00 -6.37 3.15
N ILE A 88 -4.16 -5.48 2.63
CA ILE A 88 -3.90 -5.34 1.19
C ILE A 88 -3.14 -6.56 0.66
N LEU A 89 -2.11 -7.00 1.39
CA LEU A 89 -1.37 -8.23 1.07
C LEU A 89 -2.28 -9.45 1.09
N LEU A 90 -3.10 -9.58 2.13
CA LEU A 90 -4.01 -10.72 2.28
C LEU A 90 -5.04 -10.77 1.15
N TYR A 91 -5.64 -9.63 0.79
CA TYR A 91 -6.57 -9.54 -0.34
C TYR A 91 -5.92 -9.99 -1.65
N TRP A 92 -4.73 -9.46 -1.98
CA TRP A 92 -4.04 -9.84 -3.20
C TRP A 92 -3.59 -11.30 -3.21
N LEU A 93 -3.14 -11.83 -2.06
CA LEU A 93 -2.79 -13.25 -1.93
C LEU A 93 -4.00 -14.15 -2.22
N PHE A 94 -5.17 -13.82 -1.67
CA PHE A 94 -6.41 -14.56 -1.94
C PHE A 94 -6.84 -14.44 -3.40
N LYS A 95 -6.77 -13.23 -3.95
CA LYS A 95 -7.14 -12.96 -5.34
C LYS A 95 -6.26 -13.70 -6.35
N LEU A 96 -4.95 -13.74 -6.13
CA LEU A 96 -3.99 -14.44 -6.99
C LEU A 96 -4.13 -15.95 -6.92
N ASN A 97 -4.43 -16.50 -5.74
CA ASN A 97 -4.61 -17.94 -5.54
C ASN A 97 -6.06 -18.41 -5.78
N HIS A 98 -6.95 -17.51 -6.22
CA HIS A 98 -8.38 -17.77 -6.41
C HIS A 98 -9.06 -18.42 -5.19
N LEU A 99 -8.66 -18.01 -3.98
CA LEU A 99 -9.19 -18.57 -2.76
C LEU A 99 -10.63 -18.10 -2.50
N PRO A 100 -11.49 -18.98 -1.95
CA PRO A 100 -12.82 -18.57 -1.52
C PRO A 100 -12.70 -17.50 -0.42
N GLY A 101 -13.58 -16.50 -0.45
CA GLY A 101 -13.57 -15.41 0.53
C GLY A 101 -12.91 -14.10 0.06
N THR A 102 -12.35 -14.04 -1.15
CA THR A 102 -11.74 -12.81 -1.71
C THR A 102 -12.71 -11.62 -1.69
N GLU A 103 -13.99 -11.85 -1.98
CA GLU A 103 -15.02 -10.79 -1.95
C GLU A 103 -15.27 -10.27 -0.53
N TRP A 104 -15.26 -11.14 0.49
CA TRP A 104 -15.38 -10.72 1.89
C TRP A 104 -14.17 -9.90 2.34
N LEU A 105 -12.98 -10.24 1.85
CA LEU A 105 -11.75 -9.48 2.13
C LEU A 105 -11.76 -8.08 1.53
N ARG A 106 -12.59 -7.79 0.52
CA ARG A 106 -12.75 -6.41 0.02
C ARG A 106 -13.24 -5.47 1.11
N PHE A 107 -14.15 -5.90 1.97
CA PHE A 107 -14.58 -5.08 3.12
C PHE A 107 -13.45 -4.85 4.13
N GLY A 108 -12.52 -5.81 4.25
CA GLY A 108 -11.30 -5.68 5.05
C GLY A 108 -10.35 -4.58 4.56
N LEU A 109 -10.48 -4.12 3.30
CA LEU A 109 -9.71 -3.00 2.77
C LEU A 109 -10.14 -1.64 3.34
N PHE A 110 -11.18 -1.60 4.18
CA PHE A 110 -11.50 -0.42 4.98
C PHE A 110 -10.58 -0.25 6.21
N ILE A 111 -9.94 -1.33 6.68
CA ILE A 111 -9.06 -1.33 7.86
C ILE A 111 -7.88 -0.32 7.74
N PRO A 112 -7.17 -0.20 6.59
CA PRO A 112 -6.13 0.79 6.41
C PRO A 112 -6.57 2.23 6.71
N PHE A 113 -7.80 2.60 6.35
CA PHE A 113 -8.33 3.94 6.62
C PHE A 113 -8.55 4.15 8.11
N ILE A 114 -9.17 3.19 8.79
CA ILE A 114 -9.35 3.21 10.25
C ILE A 114 -7.99 3.31 10.96
N ALA A 115 -7.01 2.52 10.53
CA ALA A 115 -5.67 2.50 11.11
C ALA A 115 -4.97 3.87 11.00
N VAL A 116 -5.09 4.53 9.85
CA VAL A 116 -4.54 5.89 9.65
C VAL A 116 -5.29 6.92 10.48
N SER A 117 -6.62 6.90 10.51
CA SER A 117 -7.41 7.79 11.36
C SER A 117 -7.06 7.64 12.83
N TYR A 118 -6.93 6.41 13.33
CA TYR A 118 -6.50 6.13 14.69
C TYR A 118 -5.08 6.64 14.96
N GLY A 119 -4.16 6.42 14.02
CA GLY A 119 -2.79 6.91 14.10
C GLY A 119 -2.67 8.43 14.18
N LEU A 120 -3.52 9.15 13.42
CA LEU A 120 -3.61 10.60 13.46
C LEU A 120 -4.13 11.11 14.81
N ILE A 121 -5.22 10.51 15.34
CA ILE A 121 -5.80 10.86 16.65
C ILE A 121 -4.80 10.62 17.78
N ARG A 122 -4.03 9.53 17.72
CA ARG A 122 -3.00 9.19 18.72
C ARG A 122 -1.67 9.91 18.48
N HIS A 123 -1.58 10.82 17.51
CA HIS A 123 -0.37 11.56 17.15
C HIS A 123 0.85 10.65 16.90
N VAL A 124 0.64 9.51 16.25
CA VAL A 124 1.73 8.59 15.92
C VAL A 124 2.59 9.19 14.82
N ASN A 125 3.91 9.23 15.04
CA ASN A 125 4.85 9.81 14.09
C ASN A 125 5.07 8.88 12.87
N LEU A 126 4.28 9.11 11.82
CA LEU A 126 4.35 8.43 10.52
C LEU A 126 5.07 9.29 9.45
N LYS A 127 5.78 10.35 9.86
CA LYS A 127 6.34 11.36 8.95
C LYS A 127 7.15 10.76 7.81
N ASN A 128 7.88 9.69 8.07
CA ASN A 128 8.81 9.12 7.10
C ASN A 128 8.17 8.05 6.20
N GLU A 129 7.05 7.48 6.66
CA GLU A 129 6.37 6.33 6.08
C GLU A 129 5.20 6.74 5.19
N TRP A 130 4.76 8.00 5.30
CA TRP A 130 3.67 8.56 4.54
C TRP A 130 3.74 8.27 3.03
N GLY A 131 4.93 8.28 2.43
CA GLY A 131 5.09 7.98 1.01
C GLY A 131 4.47 6.64 0.62
N PHE A 132 4.85 5.54 1.30
CA PHE A 132 4.28 4.24 0.98
C PHE A 132 2.88 4.05 1.56
N ILE A 133 2.56 4.71 2.70
CA ILE A 133 1.20 4.68 3.28
C ILE A 133 0.19 5.23 2.27
N VAL A 134 0.48 6.36 1.61
CA VAL A 134 -0.46 6.98 0.67
C VAL A 134 -0.68 6.12 -0.57
N ILE A 135 0.35 5.46 -1.08
CA ILE A 135 0.18 4.49 -2.19
C ILE A 135 -0.71 3.32 -1.75
N LEU A 136 -0.46 2.76 -0.57
CA LEU A 136 -1.25 1.63 -0.04
C LEU A 136 -2.70 2.02 0.25
N LEU A 137 -2.95 3.22 0.78
CA LEU A 137 -4.30 3.74 0.96
C LEU A 137 -5.02 3.95 -0.38
N ALA A 138 -4.32 4.49 -1.37
CA ALA A 138 -4.86 4.66 -2.71
C ALA A 138 -5.24 3.31 -3.32
N GLU A 139 -4.38 2.31 -3.20
CA GLU A 139 -4.64 0.94 -3.64
C GLU A 139 -5.84 0.32 -2.89
N ALA A 140 -5.87 0.44 -1.55
CA ALA A 140 -7.02 -0.03 -0.78
C ALA A 140 -8.32 0.66 -1.21
N PHE A 141 -8.26 1.96 -1.50
CA PHE A 141 -9.40 2.73 -2.00
C PHE A 141 -9.87 2.21 -3.36
N THR A 142 -8.97 2.09 -4.35
CA THR A 142 -9.32 1.67 -5.72
C THR A 142 -9.95 0.28 -5.77
N LEU A 143 -9.56 -0.58 -4.83
CA LEU A 143 -10.13 -1.92 -4.69
C LEU A 143 -11.44 -1.96 -3.90
N PHE A 144 -11.65 -1.01 -2.99
CA PHE A 144 -12.83 -0.95 -2.11
C PHE A 144 -13.99 -0.14 -2.70
N TYR A 145 -13.75 1.05 -3.28
CA TYR A 145 -14.84 1.94 -3.71
C TYR A 145 -15.86 1.31 -4.68
N PRO A 146 -15.52 0.36 -5.57
CA PRO A 146 -16.51 -0.26 -6.45
C PRO A 146 -17.56 -1.09 -5.68
N THR A 147 -17.34 -1.39 -4.40
CA THR A 147 -18.32 -2.07 -3.54
C THR A 147 -19.35 -1.12 -2.93
N LEU A 148 -19.14 0.20 -3.03
CA LEU A 148 -20.04 1.23 -2.50
C LEU A 148 -21.04 1.75 -3.54
N ILE A 149 -20.86 1.39 -4.81
CA ILE A 149 -21.67 1.81 -5.97
C ILE A 149 -22.47 0.60 -6.44
#